data_AF-A0A1H5IFB3-F1
#
_entry.id   AF-A0A1H5IFB3-F1
#
_cell.length_a   1.000
_cell.length_b   1.000
_cell.length_c   1.000
_cell.angle_alpha   90.00
_cell.angle_beta   90.00
_cell.angle_gamma   90.00
#
_symmetry.space_group_name_H-M   'P 1'
#
loop_
_entity.id
_entity.type
_entity.pdbx_description
1 polymer ?
#
loop_
_entity_poly.entity_id
_entity_poly.type
_entity_poly.pdbx_seq_one_letter_code
_entity_poly.pdbx_strand_id
1 'polypeptide(L)' 'MIGSVIGGSWFPVGWWLSYSHVFMRQDGAVAAYANGLIWSLGSTPGEGLDLMVSADRPLICVHAPNGMKPWPK' A
#
# COMPACT_ATOMS: atom_id res chain seq x y z
N MET A 1 -4.80 -12.88 0.39
CA MET A 1 -3.91 -12.14 1.32
C MET A 1 -2.97 -11.31 0.45
N ILE A 2 -2.61 -10.07 0.78
CA ILE A 2 -1.81 -9.19 -0.11
C ILE A 2 -0.54 -9.88 -0.67
N GLY A 3 0.13 -10.73 0.14
CA GLY A 3 1.29 -11.52 -0.30
C GLY A 3 1.02 -12.53 -1.43
N SER A 4 -0.21 -13.01 -1.62
CA SER A 4 -0.56 -13.86 -2.76
C SER A 4 -0.65 -13.09 -4.08
N VAL A 5 -0.70 -11.76 -4.02
CA VAL A 5 -0.83 -10.87 -5.19
C VAL A 5 0.52 -10.23 -5.55
N ILE A 6 1.25 -9.72 -4.56
CA ILE A 6 2.51 -8.99 -4.77
C ILE A 6 3.75 -9.74 -4.26
N GLY A 7 3.58 -10.97 -3.78
CA GLY A 7 4.67 -11.80 -3.26
C GLY A 7 5.15 -11.39 -1.87
N GLY A 8 5.75 -12.35 -1.15
CA GLY A 8 6.37 -12.15 0.16
C GLY A 8 5.40 -12.22 1.35
N SER A 9 5.99 -12.11 2.54
CA SER A 9 5.27 -12.15 3.83
C SER A 9 4.93 -10.74 4.29
N TRP A 10 3.64 -10.44 4.40
CA TRP A 10 3.12 -9.13 4.76
C TRP A 10 2.34 -9.20 6.06
N PHE A 11 2.65 -8.29 6.98
CA PHE A 11 2.10 -8.26 8.33
C PHE A 11 1.24 -7.00 8.50
N PRO A 12 0.06 -7.10 9.14
CA PRO A 12 -0.82 -5.95 9.33
C PRO A 12 -0.18 -4.93 10.27
N VAL A 13 -0.20 -3.66 9.87
CA VAL A 13 0.28 -2.52 10.69
C VAL A 13 -0.90 -1.74 11.27
N GLY A 14 -1.97 -1.57 10.50
CA GLY A 14 -3.16 -0.84 10.94
C GLY A 14 -3.99 -0.32 9.77
N TRP A 15 -4.77 0.75 10.03
CA TRP A 15 -5.56 1.43 9.02
C TRP A 15 -5.04 2.83 8.78
N TRP A 16 -4.57 3.10 7.57
CA TRP A 16 -4.19 4.44 7.10
C TRP A 16 -5.02 4.80 5.87
N LEU A 17 -4.94 6.06 5.44
CA LEU A 17 -5.83 6.65 4.43
C LEU A 17 -7.31 6.56 4.87
N SER A 18 -8.24 7.09 4.08
CA SER A 18 -9.67 6.85 4.30
C SER A 18 -9.99 5.37 4.04
N TYR A 19 -9.84 4.53 5.07
CA TYR A 19 -10.25 3.11 5.13
C TYR A 19 -9.36 2.08 4.42
N SER A 20 -8.05 2.34 4.25
CA SER A 20 -7.12 1.32 3.69
C SER A 20 -6.43 0.52 4.79
N HIS A 21 -6.35 -0.79 4.61
CA HIS A 21 -5.54 -1.65 5.49
C HIS A 21 -4.08 -1.54 5.05
N VAL A 22 -3.19 -1.24 5.98
CA VAL A 22 -1.74 -1.12 5.70
C VAL A 22 -1.01 -2.33 6.23
N PHE A 23 -0.09 -2.81 5.39
CA PHE A 23 0.76 -3.94 5.67
C PHE A 23 2.22 -3.56 5.48
N MET A 24 3.09 -4.22 6.24
CA MET A 24 4.54 -4.12 6.10
C MET A 24 5.11 -5.48 5.74
N ARG A 25 5.99 -5.52 4.74
CA ARG A 25 6.76 -6.71 4.39
C ARG A 25 7.96 -6.86 5.32
N GLN A 26 8.50 -8.06 5.43
CA GLN A 26 9.64 -8.38 6.30
C GLN A 26 10.88 -7.47 6.11
N ASP A 27 11.06 -6.89 4.93
CA ASP A 27 12.16 -5.97 4.60
C ASP A 27 11.84 -4.49 4.88
N GLY A 28 10.67 -4.18 5.43
CA GLY A 28 10.25 -2.82 5.78
C GLY A 28 9.43 -2.11 4.70
N ALA A 29 9.23 -2.71 3.52
CA ALA A 29 8.38 -2.14 2.49
C ALA A 29 6.92 -2.04 2.99
N VAL A 30 6.24 -0.93 2.69
CA VAL A 30 4.89 -0.66 3.18
C VAL A 30 3.91 -0.54 2.02
N ALA A 31 2.76 -1.21 2.16
CA ALA A 31 1.71 -1.19 1.16
C ALA A 31 0.32 -1.01 1.77
N ALA A 32 -0.54 -0.26 1.10
CA ALA A 32 -1.96 -0.13 1.44
C ALA A 32 -2.81 -1.04 0.54
N TYR A 33 -3.90 -1.54 1.11
CA TYR A 33 -4.92 -2.32 0.42
C TYR A 33 -6.32 -1.77 0.71
N ALA A 34 -7.08 -1.51 -0.36
CA ALA A 34 -8.51 -1.25 -0.27
C ALA A 34 -9.22 -1.66 -1.55
N ASN A 35 -10.37 -2.33 -1.42
CA ASN A 35 -11.22 -2.71 -2.55
C ASN A 35 -10.48 -3.45 -3.70
N GLY A 36 -9.54 -4.34 -3.35
CA GLY A 36 -8.74 -5.07 -4.33
C GLY A 36 -7.54 -4.29 -4.90
N LEU A 37 -7.47 -2.97 -4.72
CA LEU A 37 -6.33 -2.15 -5.13
C LEU A 37 -5.21 -2.29 -4.10
N ILE A 38 -3.97 -2.25 -4.60
CA ILE A 38 -2.77 -2.20 -3.76
C ILE A 38 -1.92 -1.01 -4.17
N TRP A 39 -1.45 -0.26 -3.17
CA TRP A 39 -0.55 0.88 -3.34
C TRP A 39 0.75 0.68 -2.60
N SER A 40 1.86 1.06 -3.24
CA SER A 40 3.14 1.22 -2.54
C SER A 40 3.12 2.54 -1.76
N LEU A 41 3.36 2.46 -0.45
CA LEU A 41 3.51 3.63 0.42
C LEU A 41 4.98 4.01 0.61
N GLY A 42 5.90 3.06 0.51
CA GLY A 42 7.33 3.31 0.63
C GLY A 42 8.13 2.01 0.75
N SER A 43 9.45 2.12 0.58
CA SER A 43 10.39 1.01 0.79
C SER A 43 10.75 0.84 2.27
N THR A 44 10.45 1.85 3.10
CA THR A 44 10.66 1.83 4.55
C THR A 44 9.42 2.33 5.29
N PRO A 45 9.29 2.03 6.60
CA PRO A 45 8.21 2.58 7.43
C PRO A 45 8.23 4.11 7.51
N GLY A 46 9.42 4.72 7.51
CA GLY A 46 9.59 6.17 7.53
C GLY A 46 9.01 6.82 6.28
N GLU A 47 9.39 6.34 5.09
CA GLU A 47 8.82 6.83 3.82
C GLU A 47 7.30 6.68 3.76
N GLY A 48 6.78 5.57 4.29
CA GLY A 48 5.33 5.35 4.37
C GLY A 48 4.63 6.37 5.27
N LEU A 49 5.21 6.69 6.44
CA LEU A 49 4.68 7.71 7.36
C LEU A 49 4.77 9.12 6.76
N ASP A 50 5.91 9.46 6.16
CA ASP A 50 6.12 10.77 5.54
C ASP A 50 5.09 11.01 4.43
N LEU A 51 4.86 10.02 3.57
CA LEU A 51 3.80 10.09 2.55
C LEU A 51 2.41 10.30 3.17
N MET A 52 2.11 9.59 4.27
CA MET A 52 0.80 9.66 4.91
C MET A 52 0.53 11.00 5.60
N VAL A 53 1.57 11.66 6.10
CA VAL A 53 1.45 12.93 6.81
C VAL A 53 1.51 14.11 5.83
N SER A 54 2.44 14.06 4.87
CA SER A 54 2.72 15.19 3.99
C SER A 54 1.99 15.14 2.66
N ALA A 55 1.57 13.95 2.20
CA ALA A 55 1.01 13.72 0.86
C ALA A 55 1.89 14.37 -0.23
N ASP A 56 3.22 14.24 -0.07
CA ASP A 56 4.25 14.92 -0.86
C ASP A 56 4.40 14.37 -2.29
N ARG A 57 3.80 13.22 -2.57
CA ARG A 57 3.71 12.62 -3.91
C ARG A 57 2.43 11.82 -4.12
N PRO A 58 2.06 11.50 -5.37
CA PRO A 58 0.96 10.59 -5.67
C PRO A 58 1.20 9.17 -5.12
N LEU A 59 0.10 8.47 -4.84
CA LEU A 59 0.11 7.05 -4.53
C LEU A 59 0.46 6.24 -5.78
N ILE A 60 1.30 5.22 -5.61
CA ILE A 60 1.75 4.37 -6.70
C ILE A 60 0.93 3.08 -6.65
N CYS A 61 -0.03 2.92 -7.57
CA CYS A 61 -0.80 1.69 -7.69
C CYS A 61 0.08 0.57 -8.25
N VAL A 62 0.30 -0.48 -7.44
CA VAL A 62 1.11 -1.64 -7.81
C VAL A 62 0.26 -2.83 -8.25
N HIS A 63 -1.02 -2.82 -7.90
CA HIS A 63 -1.98 -3.82 -8.36
C HIS A 63 -3.38 -3.23 -8.48
N ALA A 64 -4.05 -3.58 -9.58
CA ALA A 64 -5.48 -3.42 -9.76
C ALA A 64 -6.07 -4.72 -10.32
N PRO A 65 -7.23 -5.17 -9.82
CA PRO A 65 -7.94 -6.32 -10.38
C PRO A 65 -8.35 -6.08 -11.84
N ASN A 66 -8.51 -7.16 -12.60
CA ASN A 66 -9.03 -7.08 -13.98
C ASN A 66 -10.38 -6.35 -14.02
N GLY A 67 -10.50 -5.37 -14.91
CA GLY A 67 -11.71 -4.55 -15.05
C GLY A 67 -11.80 -3.36 -14.09
N MET A 68 -10.88 -3.22 -13.13
CA MET A 68 -10.78 -2.05 -12.25
C MET A 68 -9.68 -1.10 -12.74
N LYS A 69 -9.93 0.21 -12.67
CA LYS A 69 -8.91 1.21 -13.00
C LYS A 69 -8.00 1.46 -11.80
N PRO A 70 -6.68 1.56 -12.00
CA PRO A 70 -5.76 2.08 -11.00
C PRO A 70 -6.20 3.46 -10.49
N TRP A 71 -6.00 3.72 -9.21
CA TRP A 71 -6.27 4.98 -8.52
C TRP A 71 -5.04 5.36 -7.68
N PRO A 72 -4.84 6.61 -7.26
CA PRO A 72 -5.25 7.80 -7.99
C PRO A 72 -4.44 7.88 -9.29
N LYS A 73 -5.01 8.50 -10.32
CA LYS A 73 -4.26 8.77 -11.55
C LYS A 73 -3.29 9.92 -11.35
#